data_AF-A0A0C9WYQ7-F1
#
_entry.id   AF-A0A0C9WYQ7-F1
#
_cell.length_a   1.000
_cell.length_b   1.000
_cell.length_c   1.000
_cell.angle_alpha   90.00
_cell.angle_beta   90.00
_cell.angle_gamma   90.00
#
_symmetry.space_group_name_H-M   'P 1'
#
loop_
_entity.id
_entity.type
_entity.pdbx_description
1 polymer ?
#
loop_
_entity_poly.entity_id
_entity_poly.type
_entity_poly.pdbx_seq_one_letter_code
_entity_poly.pdbx_strand_id
1 'polypeptide(L)'
;MSIPITVHSFSGKPDDNIQPENELIIESFGDHLKYASPADDWFKELGKKTTWKEVEAAFLERFPPIERAKRTETELERELCELRLKVEDLGKKEKYAGEEVYTHVIFAEKALSLAKQAKISTGSNSIWKVRDELPDIIRQKVKETYSTWTEFCTAIKGVEMAHIRDGVKKHQKEKEERERTEAAIASL
;
A
#
# COMPACT_ATOMS: atom_id res chain seq x y z
N MET A 1 -22.86 55.88 13.90
CA MET A 1 -22.52 56.18 12.49
C MET A 1 -21.64 55.03 12.00
N SER A 2 -22.20 54.10 11.22
CA SER A 2 -21.47 52.97 10.65
C SER A 2 -21.64 53.01 9.13
N ILE A 3 -20.51 52.99 8.43
CA ILE A 3 -20.43 53.06 6.98
C ILE A 3 -20.64 51.63 6.44
N PRO A 4 -21.57 51.39 5.49
CA PRO A 4 -21.72 50.07 4.88
C PRO A 4 -20.61 49.83 3.85
N ILE A 5 -19.98 48.66 3.95
CA ILE A 5 -18.99 48.16 2.99
C ILE A 5 -19.74 47.63 1.77
N THR A 6 -19.52 48.27 0.61
CA THR A 6 -20.03 47.81 -0.69
C THR A 6 -19.22 46.61 -1.15
N VAL A 7 -19.81 45.41 -1.08
CA VAL A 7 -19.27 44.21 -1.73
C VAL A 7 -19.57 44.34 -3.22
N HIS A 8 -18.52 44.46 -4.04
CA HIS A 8 -18.67 44.44 -5.50
C HIS A 8 -19.13 43.04 -5.92
N SER A 9 -20.39 42.93 -6.33
CA SER A 9 -20.88 41.78 -7.09
C SER A 9 -20.04 41.65 -8.34
N PHE A 10 -19.31 40.54 -8.45
CA PHE A 10 -18.69 40.11 -9.70
C PHE A 10 -19.82 39.79 -10.69
N SER A 11 -20.23 40.81 -11.45
CA SER A 11 -21.04 40.65 -12.65
C SER A 11 -20.13 40.10 -13.76
N GLY A 12 -19.70 38.85 -13.62
CA GLY A 12 -19.26 38.06 -14.75
C GLY A 12 -20.50 37.66 -15.53
N LYS A 13 -20.62 38.12 -16.78
CA LYS A 13 -21.64 37.67 -17.72
C LYS A 13 -21.64 36.13 -17.77
N PRO A 14 -22.80 35.47 -17.98
CA PRO A 14 -22.78 34.06 -18.32
C PRO A 14 -22.10 33.92 -19.67
N ASP A 15 -20.81 33.56 -19.66
CA ASP A 15 -20.13 33.10 -20.85
C ASP A 15 -20.66 31.70 -21.15
N ASP A 16 -21.58 31.62 -22.11
CA ASP A 16 -22.03 30.39 -22.75
C ASP A 16 -20.82 29.74 -23.46
N ASN A 17 -19.94 29.08 -22.73
CA ASN A 17 -18.92 28.19 -23.31
C ASN A 17 -18.36 27.17 -22.30
N ILE A 18 -19.21 26.29 -21.76
CA ILE A 18 -18.79 25.07 -21.06
C ILE A 18 -19.19 23.88 -21.94
N GLN A 19 -18.51 23.70 -23.07
CA GLN A 19 -18.66 22.52 -23.92
C GLN A 19 -17.37 21.77 -24.32
N PRO A 20 -16.13 22.33 -24.30
CA PRO A 20 -14.98 21.58 -24.81
C PRO A 20 -14.43 20.51 -23.86
N GLU A 21 -14.73 20.58 -22.56
CA GLU A 21 -14.15 19.68 -21.54
C GLU A 21 -14.72 18.26 -21.58
N ASN A 22 -16.03 18.11 -21.81
CA ASN A 22 -16.66 16.79 -21.84
C ASN A 22 -16.22 15.96 -23.05
N GLU A 23 -16.12 16.60 -24.22
CA GLU A 23 -15.75 15.92 -25.47
C GLU A 23 -14.30 15.42 -25.42
N LEU A 24 -13.38 16.23 -24.87
CA LEU A 24 -11.98 15.85 -24.65
C LEU A 24 -11.82 14.71 -23.62
N ILE A 25 -12.60 14.73 -22.53
CA ILE A 25 -12.56 13.65 -21.51
C ILE A 25 -13.07 12.34 -22.12
N ILE A 26 -14.12 12.43 -22.91
CA ILE A 26 -14.71 11.27 -23.59
C ILE A 26 -13.74 10.69 -24.62
N GLU A 27 -13.12 11.52 -25.46
CA GLU A 27 -12.11 11.05 -26.44
C GLU A 27 -10.92 10.40 -25.74
N SER A 28 -10.35 11.09 -24.74
CA SER A 28 -9.25 10.58 -23.93
C SER A 28 -9.58 9.24 -23.26
N PHE A 29 -10.80 9.05 -22.76
CA PHE A 29 -11.19 7.78 -22.17
C PHE A 29 -11.09 6.62 -23.17
N GLY A 30 -11.46 6.83 -24.44
CA GLY A 30 -11.33 5.83 -25.49
C GLY A 30 -9.88 5.38 -25.71
N ASP A 31 -8.94 6.33 -25.69
CA ASP A 31 -7.51 6.05 -25.89
C ASP A 31 -6.89 5.23 -24.74
N HIS A 32 -7.50 5.27 -23.56
CA HIS A 32 -7.06 4.51 -22.39
C HIS A 32 -7.65 3.08 -22.35
N LEU A 33 -8.58 2.76 -23.26
CA LEU A 33 -9.11 1.41 -23.39
C LEU A 33 -8.10 0.53 -24.14
N LYS A 34 -7.88 -0.68 -23.63
CA LYS A 34 -7.04 -1.65 -24.32
C LYS A 34 -7.67 -2.00 -25.67
N TYR A 35 -6.90 -1.85 -26.75
CA TYR A 35 -7.32 -2.18 -28.12
C TYR A 35 -7.94 -3.58 -28.21
N ALA A 36 -9.12 -3.68 -28.86
CA ALA A 36 -9.89 -4.92 -29.02
C ALA A 36 -10.34 -5.59 -27.71
N SER A 37 -10.49 -4.79 -26.64
CA SER A 37 -11.15 -5.20 -25.40
C SER A 37 -12.66 -5.13 -25.55
N PRO A 38 -13.44 -5.95 -24.82
CA PRO A 38 -14.89 -5.78 -24.72
C PRO A 38 -15.33 -4.35 -24.36
N ALA A 39 -14.48 -3.61 -23.63
CA ALA A 39 -14.71 -2.20 -23.30
C ALA A 39 -14.48 -1.26 -24.49
N ASP A 40 -13.49 -1.54 -25.35
CA ASP A 40 -13.20 -0.77 -26.56
C ASP A 40 -14.32 -0.95 -27.60
N ASP A 41 -14.80 -2.19 -27.78
CA ASP A 41 -15.94 -2.48 -28.66
C ASP A 41 -17.22 -1.82 -28.14
N TRP A 42 -17.50 -1.92 -26.84
CA TRP A 42 -18.62 -1.20 -26.21
C TRP A 42 -18.54 0.32 -26.38
N PHE A 43 -17.35 0.91 -26.19
CA PHE A 43 -17.17 2.36 -26.28
C PHE A 43 -17.33 2.89 -27.72
N LYS A 44 -17.06 2.04 -28.73
CA LYS A 44 -17.35 2.32 -30.15
C LYS A 44 -18.84 2.16 -30.48
N GLU A 45 -19.53 1.22 -29.83
CA GLU A 45 -20.98 0.98 -30.00
C GLU A 45 -21.87 2.02 -29.29
N LEU A 46 -21.35 2.74 -28.29
CA LEU A 46 -22.11 3.65 -27.40
C LEU A 46 -22.75 4.89 -28.10
N GLY A 47 -22.48 5.15 -29.39
CA GLY A 47 -23.12 6.25 -30.13
C GLY A 47 -22.73 7.66 -29.65
N LYS A 48 -23.48 8.71 -30.08
CA LYS A 48 -23.17 10.13 -29.79
C LYS A 48 -23.18 10.40 -28.27
N LYS A 49 -22.07 10.95 -27.78
CA LYS A 49 -21.70 11.07 -26.37
C LYS A 49 -21.97 12.51 -25.92
N THR A 50 -23.00 12.75 -25.11
CA THR A 50 -23.44 14.13 -24.79
C THR A 50 -22.81 14.63 -23.49
N THR A 51 -22.53 13.75 -22.51
CA THR A 51 -21.83 14.13 -21.27
C THR A 51 -21.03 12.97 -20.68
N TRP A 52 -19.88 13.25 -20.06
CA TRP A 52 -19.03 12.24 -19.40
C TRP A 52 -19.78 11.40 -18.35
N LYS A 53 -20.70 12.02 -17.60
CA LYS A 53 -21.54 11.33 -16.61
C LYS A 53 -22.41 10.22 -17.20
N GLU A 54 -22.87 10.38 -18.43
CA GLU A 54 -23.68 9.36 -19.12
C GLU A 54 -22.81 8.17 -19.55
N VAL A 55 -21.59 8.47 -20.01
CA VAL A 55 -20.57 7.46 -20.35
C VAL A 55 -20.15 6.69 -19.09
N GLU A 56 -19.92 7.37 -17.97
CA GLU A 56 -19.59 6.76 -16.69
C GLU A 56 -20.71 5.84 -16.18
N ALA A 57 -21.97 6.30 -16.24
CA ALA A 57 -23.13 5.49 -15.83
C ALA A 57 -23.29 4.25 -16.71
N ALA A 58 -23.21 4.40 -18.04
CA ALA A 58 -23.32 3.28 -18.97
C ALA A 58 -22.13 2.31 -18.85
N PHE A 59 -20.93 2.82 -18.54
CA PHE A 59 -19.76 1.99 -18.26
C PHE A 59 -19.98 1.14 -17.01
N LEU A 60 -20.47 1.73 -15.93
CA LEU A 60 -20.76 1.03 -14.67
C LEU A 60 -21.92 0.03 -14.80
N GLU A 61 -22.88 0.27 -15.71
CA GLU A 61 -23.96 -0.67 -15.99
C GLU A 61 -23.47 -1.89 -16.79
N ARG A 62 -22.63 -1.66 -17.81
CA ARG A 62 -22.12 -2.72 -18.69
C ARG A 62 -20.95 -3.49 -18.10
N PHE A 63 -20.09 -2.80 -17.38
CA PHE A 63 -18.97 -3.31 -16.62
C PHE A 63 -19.24 -3.02 -15.14
N PRO A 64 -20.21 -3.71 -14.53
CA PRO A 64 -20.40 -3.59 -13.09
C PRO A 64 -19.05 -3.86 -12.44
N PRO A 65 -18.58 -2.99 -11.53
CA PRO A 65 -17.34 -3.24 -10.85
C PRO A 65 -17.49 -4.61 -10.22
N ILE A 66 -16.73 -5.58 -10.75
CA ILE A 66 -16.61 -6.88 -10.10
C ILE A 66 -16.16 -6.51 -8.70
N GLU A 67 -17.02 -6.74 -7.71
CA GLU A 67 -16.63 -6.61 -6.31
C GLU A 67 -15.46 -7.57 -6.15
N ARG A 68 -14.22 -7.07 -6.29
CA ARG A 68 -13.07 -7.74 -5.74
C ARG A 68 -13.49 -8.00 -4.32
N ALA A 69 -13.68 -9.28 -3.97
CA ALA A 69 -14.13 -9.68 -2.65
C ALA A 69 -13.39 -8.78 -1.66
N LYS A 70 -14.14 -7.87 -1.02
CA LYS A 70 -13.56 -6.94 -0.06
C LYS A 70 -13.00 -7.87 1.00
N ARG A 71 -11.66 -8.07 0.98
CA ARG A 71 -10.99 -8.89 1.97
C ARG A 71 -11.52 -8.42 3.30
N THR A 72 -12.18 -9.30 4.00
CA THR A 72 -12.86 -8.94 5.24
C THR A 72 -11.81 -8.42 6.22
N GLU A 73 -12.22 -7.56 7.16
CA GLU A 73 -11.28 -7.02 8.16
C GLU A 73 -10.50 -8.16 8.84
N THR A 74 -11.16 -9.30 9.10
CA THR A 74 -10.56 -10.52 9.63
C THR A 74 -9.54 -11.19 8.69
N GLU A 75 -9.77 -11.22 7.38
CA GLU A 75 -8.79 -11.75 6.42
C GLU A 75 -7.55 -10.86 6.32
N LEU A 76 -7.74 -9.54 6.36
CA LEU A 76 -6.63 -8.59 6.38
C LEU A 76 -5.83 -8.67 7.69
N GLU A 77 -6.49 -8.85 8.82
CA GLU A 77 -5.84 -9.11 10.10
C GLU A 77 -5.05 -10.43 10.08
N ARG A 78 -5.61 -11.47 9.45
CA ARG A 78 -4.92 -12.75 9.28
C ARG A 78 -3.69 -12.60 8.39
N GLU A 79 -3.81 -11.95 7.25
CA GLU A 79 -2.68 -11.67 6.34
C GLU A 79 -1.60 -10.82 7.03
N LEU A 80 -2.00 -9.85 7.84
CA LEU A 80 -1.10 -9.06 8.66
C LEU A 80 -0.36 -9.92 9.69
N CYS A 81 -1.07 -10.86 10.33
CA CYS A 81 -0.48 -11.81 11.29
C CYS A 81 0.40 -12.88 10.63
N GLU A 82 0.15 -13.22 9.36
CA GLU A 82 0.95 -14.16 8.55
C GLU A 82 2.14 -13.48 7.87
N LEU A 83 2.20 -12.14 7.88
CA LEU A 83 3.34 -11.40 7.33
C LEU A 83 4.60 -11.73 8.14
N ARG A 84 5.59 -12.31 7.46
CA ARG A 84 6.87 -12.74 8.06
C ARG A 84 8.03 -12.10 7.33
N LEU A 85 9.02 -11.68 8.11
CA LEU A 85 10.30 -11.21 7.61
C LEU A 85 11.36 -12.24 7.99
N LYS A 86 12.02 -12.84 7.00
CA LYS A 86 13.07 -13.83 7.27
C LYS A 86 14.37 -13.14 7.63
N VAL A 87 15.12 -13.74 8.56
CA VAL A 87 16.48 -13.28 8.91
C VAL A 87 17.38 -13.25 7.68
N GLU A 88 17.25 -14.25 6.80
CA GLU A 88 18.03 -14.40 5.58
C GLU A 88 17.82 -13.25 4.58
N ASP A 89 16.67 -12.59 4.64
CA ASP A 89 16.31 -11.48 3.75
C ASP A 89 16.65 -10.12 4.36
N LEU A 90 17.08 -10.07 5.62
CA LEU A 90 17.45 -8.84 6.27
C LEU A 90 18.68 -8.20 5.62
N GLY A 91 18.57 -6.89 5.36
CA GLY A 91 19.63 -6.09 4.76
C GLY A 91 19.78 -6.25 3.25
N LYS A 92 18.95 -7.08 2.61
CA LYS A 92 18.78 -7.08 1.16
C LYS A 92 17.93 -5.87 0.72
N LYS A 93 18.12 -5.46 -0.53
CA LYS A 93 17.23 -4.53 -1.22
C LYS A 93 16.37 -5.31 -2.20
N GLU A 94 15.10 -4.95 -2.29
CA GLU A 94 14.16 -5.49 -3.25
C GLU A 94 13.46 -4.33 -3.96
N LYS A 95 13.03 -4.55 -5.20
CA LYS A 95 12.30 -3.55 -5.96
C LYS A 95 10.86 -3.48 -5.46
N TYR A 96 10.51 -2.38 -4.80
CA TYR A 96 9.15 -2.11 -4.31
C TYR A 96 8.67 -0.75 -4.82
N ALA A 97 7.47 -0.73 -5.39
CA ALA A 97 6.90 0.48 -6.02
C ALA A 97 7.81 1.16 -7.08
N GLY A 98 8.72 0.41 -7.71
CA GLY A 98 9.65 0.92 -8.71
C GLY A 98 11.03 1.29 -8.17
N GLU A 99 11.21 1.35 -6.85
CA GLU A 99 12.46 1.73 -6.19
C GLU A 99 13.15 0.56 -5.48
N GLU A 100 14.47 0.61 -5.34
CA GLU A 100 15.23 -0.36 -4.54
C GLU A 100 15.19 0.01 -3.06
N VAL A 101 14.36 -0.68 -2.30
CA VAL A 101 14.11 -0.42 -0.88
C VAL A 101 14.56 -1.62 -0.06
N TYR A 102 15.04 -1.40 1.16
CA TYR A 102 15.43 -2.50 2.03
C TYR A 102 14.22 -3.35 2.45
N THR A 103 14.42 -4.66 2.56
CA THR A 103 13.37 -5.64 2.90
C THR A 103 12.62 -5.32 4.19
N HIS A 104 13.31 -4.86 5.24
CA HIS A 104 12.67 -4.46 6.50
C HIS A 104 11.77 -3.21 6.36
N VAL A 105 12.14 -2.28 5.47
CA VAL A 105 11.31 -1.11 5.14
C VAL A 105 10.09 -1.54 4.32
N ILE A 106 10.29 -2.41 3.33
CA ILE A 106 9.20 -2.99 2.51
C ILE A 106 8.20 -3.72 3.40
N PHE A 107 8.70 -4.53 4.34
CA PHE A 107 7.87 -5.21 5.33
C PHE A 107 7.03 -4.22 6.13
N ALA A 108 7.65 -3.15 6.65
CA ALA A 108 6.94 -2.14 7.43
C ALA A 108 5.90 -1.38 6.59
N GLU A 109 6.16 -1.11 5.31
CA GLU A 109 5.17 -0.51 4.39
C GLU A 109 4.00 -1.47 4.11
N LYS A 110 4.28 -2.75 3.83
CA LYS A 110 3.25 -3.77 3.62
C LYS A 110 2.37 -3.95 4.86
N ALA A 111 2.99 -4.05 6.03
CA ALA A 111 2.28 -4.14 7.32
C ALA A 111 1.40 -2.91 7.58
N LEU A 112 1.93 -1.71 7.35
CA LEU A 112 1.17 -0.47 7.54
C LEU A 112 0.00 -0.36 6.54
N SER A 113 0.19 -0.78 5.30
CA SER A 113 -0.86 -0.80 4.27
C SER A 113 -1.98 -1.76 4.65
N LEU A 114 -1.66 -2.97 5.10
CA LEU A 114 -2.64 -3.95 5.57
C LEU A 114 -3.39 -3.44 6.82
N ALA A 115 -2.68 -2.85 7.78
CA ALA A 115 -3.30 -2.27 8.98
C ALA A 115 -4.27 -1.11 8.65
N LYS A 116 -3.93 -0.29 7.66
CA LYS A 116 -4.81 0.79 7.15
C LYS A 116 -6.04 0.21 6.45
N GLN A 117 -5.87 -0.82 5.62
CA GLN A 117 -6.99 -1.49 4.94
C GLN A 117 -7.94 -2.17 5.93
N ALA A 118 -7.40 -2.77 6.99
CA ALA A 118 -8.15 -3.35 8.10
C ALA A 118 -8.73 -2.31 9.08
N LYS A 119 -8.47 -1.01 8.87
CA LYS A 119 -8.88 0.10 9.77
C LYS A 119 -8.40 -0.01 11.22
N ILE A 120 -7.35 -0.80 11.47
CA ILE A 120 -6.74 -0.97 12.80
C ILE A 120 -5.48 -0.10 12.98
N SER A 121 -5.12 0.71 12.00
CA SER A 121 -3.86 1.47 12.00
C SER A 121 -3.67 2.41 13.20
N THR A 122 -4.77 2.88 13.80
CA THR A 122 -4.79 3.73 14.99
C THR A 122 -4.80 2.96 16.31
N GLY A 123 -4.97 1.63 16.25
CA GLY A 123 -4.95 0.77 17.41
C GLY A 123 -3.63 0.00 17.57
N SER A 124 -3.54 -0.72 18.67
CA SER A 124 -2.43 -1.63 19.00
C SER A 124 -2.75 -3.11 18.75
N ASN A 125 -3.95 -3.39 18.23
CA ASN A 125 -4.41 -4.75 17.94
C ASN A 125 -3.43 -5.46 17.00
N SER A 126 -3.10 -6.70 17.36
CA SER A 126 -2.23 -7.60 16.58
C SER A 126 -0.77 -7.15 16.41
N ILE A 127 -0.36 -5.98 16.92
CA ILE A 127 1.05 -5.53 16.90
C ILE A 127 1.94 -6.52 17.64
N TRP A 128 1.50 -6.99 18.81
CA TRP A 128 2.27 -7.93 19.62
C TRP A 128 2.54 -9.26 18.87
N LYS A 129 1.57 -9.76 18.10
CA LYS A 129 1.72 -10.97 17.28
C LYS A 129 2.76 -10.78 16.18
N VAL A 130 2.65 -9.68 15.43
CA VAL A 130 3.59 -9.40 14.34
C VAL A 130 4.99 -9.13 14.89
N ARG A 131 5.11 -8.45 16.03
CA ARG A 131 6.38 -8.24 16.72
C ARG A 131 7.02 -9.56 17.16
N ASP A 132 6.24 -10.48 17.71
CA ASP A 132 6.75 -11.78 18.19
C ASP A 132 7.23 -12.69 17.06
N GLU A 133 6.96 -12.31 15.83
CA GLU A 133 7.32 -13.06 14.64
C GLU A 133 8.39 -12.34 13.81
N LEU A 134 8.82 -11.16 14.27
CA LEU A 134 9.97 -10.47 13.71
C LEU A 134 11.28 -11.19 14.07
N PRO A 135 12.27 -11.19 13.18
CA PRO A 135 13.63 -11.59 13.52
C PRO A 135 14.14 -10.91 14.79
N ASP A 136 14.83 -11.66 15.65
CA ASP A 136 15.39 -11.14 16.91
C ASP A 136 16.27 -9.91 16.69
N ILE A 137 16.97 -9.85 15.57
CA ILE A 137 17.80 -8.71 15.14
C ILE A 137 16.97 -7.42 15.11
N ILE A 138 15.77 -7.44 14.54
CA ILE A 138 14.88 -6.27 14.53
C ILE A 138 14.20 -6.12 15.89
N ARG A 139 13.73 -7.24 16.47
CA ARG A 139 12.99 -7.26 17.74
C ARG A 139 13.76 -6.60 18.88
N GLN A 140 15.09 -6.73 18.91
CA GLN A 140 15.97 -6.09 19.91
C GLN A 140 15.97 -4.55 19.85
N LYS A 141 15.65 -3.95 18.71
CA LYS A 141 15.61 -2.49 18.53
C LYS A 141 14.20 -1.92 18.61
N VAL A 142 13.19 -2.78 18.57
CA VAL A 142 11.78 -2.43 18.60
C VAL A 142 11.26 -2.60 20.03
N LYS A 143 10.54 -1.59 20.54
CA LYS A 143 9.99 -1.59 21.91
C LYS A 143 9.00 -2.73 22.13
N GLU A 144 8.70 -3.00 23.39
CA GLU A 144 7.80 -4.08 23.76
C GLU A 144 6.36 -3.88 23.26
N THR A 145 5.90 -2.63 23.36
CA THR A 145 4.53 -2.23 23.04
C THR A 145 4.53 -0.92 22.26
N TYR A 146 3.58 -0.79 21.35
CA TYR A 146 3.31 0.43 20.60
C TYR A 146 1.82 0.74 20.65
N SER A 147 1.48 2.03 20.68
CA SER A 147 0.08 2.48 20.74
C SER A 147 -0.59 2.42 19.37
N THR A 148 0.19 2.59 18.30
CA THR A 148 -0.31 2.57 16.92
C THR A 148 0.58 1.77 15.98
N TRP A 149 -0.01 1.24 14.91
CA TRP A 149 0.74 0.59 13.82
C TRP A 149 1.73 1.54 13.14
N THR A 150 1.41 2.83 13.09
CA THR A 150 2.28 3.85 12.51
C THR A 150 3.58 3.98 13.30
N GLU A 151 3.52 4.04 14.62
CA GLU A 151 4.72 4.10 15.47
C GLU A 151 5.54 2.82 15.36
N PHE A 152 4.89 1.65 15.39
CA PHE A 152 5.56 0.36 15.23
C PHE A 152 6.30 0.24 13.90
N CYS A 153 5.63 0.54 12.79
CA CYS A 153 6.23 0.48 11.46
C CYS A 153 7.36 1.53 11.30
N THR A 154 7.21 2.70 11.90
CA THR A 154 8.27 3.73 11.90
C THR A 154 9.50 3.24 12.66
N ALA A 155 9.32 2.56 13.80
CA ALA A 155 10.43 1.98 14.55
C ALA A 155 11.16 0.87 13.75
N ILE A 156 10.43 0.02 13.02
CA ILE A 156 11.04 -0.98 12.14
C ILE A 156 11.86 -0.31 11.03
N LYS A 157 11.32 0.72 10.36
CA LYS A 157 12.02 1.47 9.31
C LYS A 157 13.26 2.20 9.84
N GLY A 158 13.22 2.62 11.11
CA GLY A 158 14.31 3.31 11.79
C GLY A 158 15.42 2.40 12.31
N VAL A 159 15.33 1.07 12.15
CA VAL A 159 16.40 0.17 12.58
C VAL A 159 17.67 0.43 11.75
N GLU A 160 18.76 0.75 12.44
CA GLU A 160 20.02 1.07 11.79
C GLU A 160 20.57 -0.10 10.96
N MET A 161 21.00 0.21 9.73
CA MET A 161 21.57 -0.78 8.83
C MET A 161 22.86 -1.42 9.36
N ALA A 162 23.61 -0.74 10.23
CA ALA A 162 24.77 -1.32 10.91
C ALA A 162 24.33 -2.48 11.80
N HIS A 163 23.31 -2.27 12.63
CA HIS A 163 22.73 -3.29 13.51
C HIS A 163 22.18 -4.48 12.73
N ILE A 164 21.51 -4.24 11.59
CA ILE A 164 21.00 -5.31 10.73
C ILE A 164 22.17 -6.14 10.17
N ARG A 165 23.21 -5.50 9.63
CA ARG A 165 24.37 -6.22 9.07
C ARG A 165 25.14 -7.00 10.14
N ASP A 166 25.35 -6.42 11.31
CA ASP A 166 26.07 -7.08 12.40
C ASP A 166 25.26 -8.24 12.98
N GLY A 167 23.94 -8.05 13.14
CA GLY A 167 23.02 -9.10 13.55
C GLY A 167 22.97 -10.27 12.57
N VAL A 168 22.91 -9.99 11.25
CA VAL A 168 22.91 -11.04 10.22
C VAL A 168 24.24 -11.80 10.21
N LYS A 169 25.38 -11.11 10.31
CA LYS A 169 26.70 -11.76 10.41
C LYS A 169 26.81 -12.65 11.65
N LYS A 170 26.35 -12.15 12.81
CA LYS A 170 26.35 -12.92 14.05
C LYS A 170 25.48 -14.17 13.92
N HIS A 171 24.28 -14.04 13.37
CA HIS A 171 23.36 -15.15 13.16
C HIS A 171 23.94 -16.21 12.21
N GLN A 172 24.61 -15.79 11.13
CA GLN A 172 25.30 -16.72 10.21
C GLN A 172 26.41 -17.50 10.92
N LYS A 173 27.24 -16.81 11.71
CA LYS A 173 28.33 -17.44 12.45
C LYS A 173 27.81 -18.44 13.49
N GLU A 174 26.78 -18.09 14.24
CA GLU A 174 26.15 -18.99 15.22
C GLU A 174 25.50 -20.22 14.54
N LYS A 175 24.89 -20.03 13.36
CA LYS A 175 24.34 -21.12 12.56
C LYS A 175 25.43 -22.08 12.09
N GLU A 176 26.54 -21.57 11.56
CA GLU A 176 27.69 -22.38 11.12
C GLU A 176 28.35 -23.14 12.28
N GLU A 177 28.51 -22.50 13.45
CA GLU A 177 29.04 -23.15 14.65
C GLU A 177 28.11 -24.25 15.16
N ARG A 178 26.79 -23.99 15.15
CA ARG A 178 25.79 -24.98 15.53
C ARG A 178 25.76 -26.17 14.58
N GLU A 179 25.75 -25.94 13.27
CA GLU A 179 25.82 -27.02 12.26
C GLU A 179 27.11 -27.84 12.39
N ARG A 180 28.24 -27.18 12.68
CA ARG A 180 29.52 -27.87 12.91
C ARG A 180 29.50 -28.74 14.17
N THR A 181 28.91 -28.25 15.26
CA THR A 181 28.78 -29.02 16.51
C THR A 181 27.78 -30.16 16.37
N GLU A 182 26.65 -29.95 15.71
CA GLU A 182 25.66 -31.00 15.42
C GLU A 182 26.23 -32.08 14.49
N ALA A 183 26.99 -31.70 13.45
CA ALA A 183 27.68 -32.65 12.58
C ALA A 183 28.77 -33.45 13.31
N ALA A 184 29.50 -32.81 14.24
CA ALA A 184 30.50 -33.50 15.07
C ALA A 184 29.85 -34.48 16.06
N ILE A 185 28.68 -34.15 16.62
CA ILE A 185 27.90 -35.05 17.47
C ILE A 185 27.30 -36.21 16.66
N ALA A 186 26.82 -35.94 15.44
CA ALA A 186 26.23 -36.97 14.57
C ALA A 186 27.26 -37.94 13.96
N SER A 187 28.56 -37.63 14.04
CA SER A 187 29.67 -38.46 13.55
C SER A 187 30.42 -39.20 14.68
N LEU A 188 29.95 -39.07 15.92
CA LEU A 188 30.39 -39.84 17.10
C LEU A 188 29.47 -41.07 17.30
#